data_AF-A0A9W9ZQS7-F1
#
_entry.id   AF-A0A9W9ZQS7-F1
#
_cell.length_a   1.000
_cell.length_b   1.000
_cell.length_c   1.000
_cell.angle_alpha   90.00
_cell.angle_beta   90.00
_cell.angle_gamma   90.00
#
_symmetry.space_group_name_H-M   'P 1'
#
loop_
_entity.id
_entity.type
_entity.pdbx_description
1 polymer ?
#
loop_
_entity_poly.entity_id
_entity_poly.type
_entity_poly.pdbx_seq_one_letter_code
_entity_poly.pdbx_strand_id
1 'polypeptide(L)'
;MVPYVTSPDVLDEWFSSMKDPRFLWILGIVAIFVCYTNMLLFLRRYRLFGTYISMYIEVTKTVIQVMLVFVFIVFGFALVFHLLFAEQIGFHTVHHSILRVLAMMIGELDLGATFIDSIGQRSDKNQNPKNPFPEVAFLFIFLCLILLTVALMNLLVGLAVGDTETMKKFATIKRLALQIEYHIQIDESCPFISRAAYQMVYVEKPNKLSRFHRVMEWLQARFAEASPEPFTEDTKTTELANLQEETMKNKKRIKSMMAMLEAQNRLLTRLALTIDPGFELPEDEETRRTDDTDATDATDARNQASLKESEEHADDTSVEFTGE
;
A
#
# COMPACT_ATOMS: atom_id res chain seq x y z
N MET A 1 -3.45 -32.13 -2.71
CA MET A 1 -2.99 -31.85 -1.32
C MET A 1 -4.10 -32.06 -0.27
N VAL A 2 -5.28 -32.59 -0.63
CA VAL A 2 -6.40 -32.88 0.30
C VAL A 2 -6.34 -34.25 1.03
N PRO A 3 -5.48 -35.25 0.72
CA PRO A 3 -5.70 -36.60 1.26
C PRO A 3 -5.18 -36.83 2.69
N TYR A 4 -4.66 -35.82 3.39
CA TYR A 4 -4.01 -36.01 4.70
C TYR A 4 -4.73 -35.38 5.90
N VAL A 5 -5.84 -34.67 5.68
CA VAL A 5 -6.53 -33.91 6.76
C VAL A 5 -7.92 -34.46 7.08
N THR A 6 -8.49 -35.33 6.23
CA THR A 6 -9.87 -35.82 6.38
C THR A 6 -9.97 -37.33 6.14
N SER A 7 -10.63 -38.04 7.04
CA SER A 7 -10.94 -39.47 6.90
C SER A 7 -11.82 -39.71 5.66
N PRO A 8 -11.60 -40.81 4.89
CA PRO A 8 -12.35 -41.10 3.66
C PRO A 8 -13.86 -41.14 3.85
N ASP A 9 -14.32 -41.62 5.02
CA ASP A 9 -15.74 -41.78 5.35
C ASP A 9 -16.47 -40.41 5.44
N VAL A 10 -15.80 -39.38 5.93
CA VAL A 10 -16.35 -38.00 6.02
C VAL A 10 -16.42 -37.36 4.65
N LEU A 11 -15.45 -37.70 3.78
CA LEU A 11 -15.46 -37.27 2.39
C LEU A 11 -16.65 -37.89 1.65
N ASP A 12 -16.87 -39.19 1.79
CA ASP A 12 -17.97 -39.90 1.14
C ASP A 12 -19.34 -39.45 1.65
N GLU A 13 -19.47 -39.12 2.94
CA GLU A 13 -20.70 -38.53 3.49
C GLU A 13 -20.97 -37.12 2.94
N TRP A 14 -19.92 -36.29 2.81
CA TRP A 14 -20.00 -34.96 2.20
C TRP A 14 -20.33 -35.05 0.69
N PHE A 15 -19.67 -35.95 -0.05
CA PHE A 15 -19.94 -36.20 -1.47
C PHE A 15 -21.32 -36.83 -1.72
N SER A 16 -21.79 -37.69 -0.82
CA SER A 16 -23.14 -38.27 -0.87
C SER A 16 -24.22 -37.21 -0.62
N SER A 17 -23.97 -36.27 0.29
CA SER A 17 -24.85 -35.11 0.53
C SER A 17 -24.83 -34.09 -0.61
N MET A 18 -23.79 -34.07 -1.46
CA MET A 18 -23.66 -33.19 -2.63
C MET A 18 -24.29 -33.74 -3.92
N LYS A 19 -25.34 -34.56 -3.80
CA LYS A 19 -26.07 -35.09 -4.98
C LYS A 19 -26.93 -34.07 -5.73
N ASP A 20 -27.17 -32.89 -5.15
CA ASP A 20 -27.96 -31.86 -5.80
C ASP A 20 -27.20 -31.21 -6.97
N PRO A 21 -27.70 -31.29 -8.22
CA PRO A 21 -27.00 -30.77 -9.40
C PRO A 21 -26.65 -29.28 -9.27
N ARG A 22 -27.50 -28.49 -8.59
CA ARG A 22 -27.29 -27.03 -8.40
C ARG A 22 -26.08 -26.75 -7.51
N PHE A 23 -25.91 -27.52 -6.44
CA PHE A 23 -24.79 -27.36 -5.52
C PHE A 23 -23.47 -27.70 -6.21
N LEU A 24 -23.45 -28.75 -7.03
CA LEU A 24 -22.30 -29.12 -7.84
C LEU A 24 -21.90 -28.02 -8.83
N TRP A 25 -22.87 -27.36 -9.48
CA TRP A 25 -22.58 -26.21 -10.36
C TRP A 25 -22.01 -25.02 -9.58
N ILE A 26 -22.58 -24.68 -8.42
CA ILE A 26 -22.06 -23.58 -7.57
C ILE A 26 -20.65 -23.89 -7.09
N LEU A 27 -20.41 -25.11 -6.60
CA LEU A 27 -19.09 -25.55 -6.17
C LEU A 27 -18.09 -25.55 -7.31
N GLY A 28 -18.49 -25.96 -8.52
CA GLY A 28 -17.68 -25.91 -9.73
C GLY A 28 -17.25 -24.48 -10.09
N ILE A 29 -18.19 -23.52 -10.03
CA ILE A 29 -17.90 -22.10 -10.29
C ILE A 29 -16.90 -21.55 -9.26
N VAL A 30 -17.12 -21.84 -7.97
CA VAL A 30 -16.22 -21.41 -6.89
C VAL A 30 -14.84 -22.07 -7.04
N ALA A 31 -14.79 -23.36 -7.38
CA ALA A 31 -13.54 -24.09 -7.57
C ALA A 31 -12.72 -23.52 -8.74
N ILE A 32 -13.38 -23.16 -9.85
CA ILE A 32 -12.73 -22.50 -10.99
C ILE A 32 -12.15 -21.16 -10.56
N PHE A 33 -12.92 -20.33 -9.85
CA PHE A 33 -12.45 -19.04 -9.37
C PHE A 33 -11.24 -19.18 -8.44
N VAL A 34 -11.34 -20.04 -7.42
CA VAL A 34 -10.24 -20.31 -6.47
C VAL A 34 -9.01 -20.86 -7.18
N CYS A 35 -9.17 -21.73 -8.20
CA CYS A 35 -8.07 -22.25 -9.00
C CYS A 35 -7.29 -21.12 -9.70
N TYR A 36 -7.98 -20.19 -10.36
CA TYR A 36 -7.33 -19.05 -11.01
C TYR A 36 -6.74 -18.04 -10.03
N THR A 37 -7.40 -17.78 -8.89
CA THR A 37 -6.81 -16.96 -7.82
C THR A 37 -5.55 -17.60 -7.25
N ASN A 38 -5.56 -18.92 -7.03
CA ASN A 38 -4.39 -19.66 -6.57
C ASN A 38 -3.27 -19.65 -7.62
N MET A 39 -3.62 -19.78 -8.91
CA MET A 39 -2.67 -19.60 -10.01
C MET A 39 -2.01 -18.22 -9.96
N LEU A 40 -2.79 -17.15 -9.73
CA LEU A 40 -2.26 -15.79 -9.56
C LEU A 40 -1.31 -15.69 -8.35
N LEU A 41 -1.62 -16.36 -7.24
CA LEU A 41 -0.72 -16.44 -6.09
C LEU A 41 0.57 -17.22 -6.38
N PHE A 42 0.53 -18.27 -7.21
CA PHE A 42 1.75 -18.94 -7.68
C PHE A 42 2.59 -18.01 -8.58
N LEU A 43 1.95 -17.17 -9.39
CA LEU A 43 2.66 -16.19 -10.22
C LEU A 43 3.44 -15.16 -9.39
N ARG A 44 3.07 -14.97 -8.11
CA ARG A 44 3.79 -14.11 -7.15
C ARG A 44 5.27 -14.50 -7.00
N ARG A 45 5.61 -15.77 -7.23
CA ARG A 45 6.98 -16.31 -7.09
C ARG A 45 7.90 -15.93 -8.25
N TYR A 46 7.37 -15.55 -9.41
CA TYR A 46 8.20 -15.16 -10.57
C TYR A 46 8.69 -13.71 -10.46
N ARG A 47 9.93 -13.46 -10.90
CA ARG A 47 10.55 -12.12 -10.85
C ARG A 47 9.75 -11.04 -11.60
N LEU A 48 9.16 -11.36 -12.74
CA LEU A 48 8.44 -10.39 -13.59
C LEU A 48 7.05 -10.05 -13.06
N PHE A 49 6.28 -11.05 -12.64
CA PHE A 49 4.89 -10.85 -12.19
C PHE A 49 4.77 -10.62 -10.68
N GLY A 50 5.78 -11.03 -9.91
CA GLY A 50 5.75 -11.05 -8.46
C GLY A 50 5.62 -9.68 -7.80
N THR A 51 6.32 -8.68 -8.33
CA THR A 51 6.25 -7.31 -7.80
C THR A 51 4.84 -6.71 -7.98
N TYR A 52 4.25 -6.87 -9.16
CA TYR A 52 2.90 -6.37 -9.45
C TYR A 52 1.82 -7.05 -8.62
N ILE A 53 1.88 -8.38 -8.53
CA ILE A 53 0.91 -9.16 -7.78
C ILE A 53 1.01 -8.85 -6.29
N SER A 54 2.23 -8.70 -5.76
CA SER A 54 2.44 -8.34 -4.35
C SER A 54 1.95 -6.94 -4.05
N MET A 55 2.21 -5.97 -4.95
CA MET A 55 1.69 -4.61 -4.83
C MET A 55 0.15 -4.59 -4.89
N TYR A 56 -0.46 -5.34 -5.81
CA TYR A 56 -1.93 -5.43 -5.93
C TYR A 56 -2.58 -5.97 -4.66
N ILE A 57 -2.02 -7.03 -4.05
CA ILE A 57 -2.54 -7.61 -2.81
C ILE A 57 -2.44 -6.58 -1.67
N GLU A 58 -1.32 -5.86 -1.56
CA GLU A 58 -1.13 -4.85 -0.51
C GLU A 58 -2.11 -3.67 -0.67
N VAL A 59 -2.27 -3.13 -1.89
CA VAL A 59 -3.24 -2.07 -2.18
C VAL A 59 -4.68 -2.54 -1.96
N THR A 60 -5.00 -3.78 -2.33
CA THR A 60 -6.34 -4.35 -2.10
C THR A 60 -6.63 -4.46 -0.59
N LYS A 61 -5.65 -4.85 0.22
CA LYS A 61 -5.78 -4.92 1.67
C LYS A 61 -6.11 -3.55 2.28
N THR A 62 -5.43 -2.49 1.84
CA THR A 62 -5.69 -1.15 2.37
C THR A 62 -7.03 -0.59 1.91
N VAL A 63 -7.41 -0.82 0.66
CA VAL A 63 -8.75 -0.49 0.16
C VAL A 63 -9.84 -1.18 0.99
N ILE A 64 -9.68 -2.48 1.29
CA ILE A 64 -10.64 -3.22 2.13
C ILE A 64 -10.70 -2.64 3.55
N GLN A 65 -9.55 -2.33 4.15
CA GLN A 65 -9.50 -1.73 5.49
C GLN A 65 -10.23 -0.38 5.55
N VAL A 66 -10.04 0.47 4.55
CA VAL A 66 -10.72 1.77 4.45
C VAL A 66 -12.22 1.56 4.21
N MET A 67 -12.60 0.66 3.30
CA MET A 67 -14.00 0.33 3.01
C MET A 67 -14.77 -0.16 4.25
N LEU A 68 -14.13 -0.91 5.15
CA LEU A 68 -14.74 -1.36 6.40
C LEU A 68 -15.13 -0.19 7.32
N VAL A 69 -14.37 0.90 7.34
CA VAL A 69 -14.71 2.10 8.13
C VAL A 69 -15.97 2.77 7.58
N PHE A 70 -16.13 2.78 6.25
CA PHE A 70 -17.24 3.44 5.56
C PHE A 70 -18.51 2.58 5.40
N VAL A 71 -18.49 1.33 5.89
CA VAL A 71 -19.62 0.40 5.76
C VAL A 71 -20.90 0.93 6.40
N PHE A 72 -20.79 1.68 7.51
CA PHE A 72 -21.94 2.28 8.19
C PHE A 72 -22.63 3.35 7.34
N ILE A 73 -21.86 4.12 6.57
CA ILE A 73 -22.39 5.15 5.67
C ILE A 73 -23.12 4.47 4.50
N VAL A 74 -22.51 3.43 3.91
CA VAL A 74 -23.13 2.62 2.84
C VAL A 74 -24.45 2.00 3.33
N PHE A 75 -24.46 1.44 4.54
CA PHE A 75 -25.68 0.85 5.11
C PHE A 75 -26.76 1.90 5.38
N GLY A 76 -26.39 3.08 5.88
CA GLY A 76 -27.30 4.20 6.09
C GLY A 76 -28.01 4.62 4.79
N PHE A 77 -27.24 4.85 3.71
CA PHE A 77 -27.82 5.17 2.41
C PHE A 77 -28.62 4.02 1.81
N ALA A 78 -28.21 2.76 2.01
CA ALA A 78 -28.95 1.60 1.53
C ALA A 78 -30.33 1.47 2.19
N LEU A 79 -30.45 1.76 3.48
CA LEU A 79 -31.75 1.78 4.17
C LEU A 79 -32.63 2.94 3.71
N VAL A 80 -32.05 4.14 3.53
CA VAL A 80 -32.80 5.29 3.00
C VAL A 80 -33.35 4.98 1.61
N PHE A 81 -32.54 4.42 0.71
CA PHE A 81 -33.00 4.06 -0.64
C PHE A 81 -33.96 2.88 -0.66
N HIS A 82 -33.82 1.92 0.25
CA HIS A 82 -34.81 0.86 0.41
C HIS A 82 -36.20 1.42 0.76
N LEU A 83 -36.26 2.40 1.67
CA LEU A 83 -37.52 3.05 2.05
C LEU A 83 -38.07 3.95 0.94
N LEU A 84 -37.19 4.66 0.24
CA LEU A 84 -37.56 5.67 -0.75
C LEU A 84 -37.98 5.06 -2.09
N PHE A 85 -37.37 3.93 -2.47
CA PHE A 85 -37.60 3.22 -3.73
C PHE A 85 -38.14 1.80 -3.53
N ALA A 86 -38.84 1.52 -2.44
CA ALA A 86 -39.34 0.18 -2.08
C ALA A 86 -40.11 -0.53 -3.21
N GLU A 87 -40.82 0.24 -4.05
CA GLU A 87 -41.62 -0.25 -5.17
C GLU A 87 -40.82 -0.47 -6.47
N GLN A 88 -39.51 -0.18 -6.48
CA GLN A 88 -38.62 -0.46 -7.60
C GLN A 88 -37.93 -1.81 -7.44
N ILE A 89 -37.77 -2.53 -8.56
CA ILE A 89 -37.18 -3.87 -8.61
C ILE A 89 -35.75 -3.88 -8.05
N GLY A 90 -35.00 -2.79 -8.27
CA GLY A 90 -33.62 -2.64 -7.77
C GLY A 90 -33.48 -2.41 -6.27
N PHE A 91 -34.56 -2.04 -5.56
CA PHE A 91 -34.52 -1.67 -4.14
C PHE A 91 -35.56 -2.42 -3.29
N HIS A 92 -36.31 -3.37 -3.88
CA HIS A 92 -37.35 -4.12 -3.18
C HIS A 92 -36.82 -4.92 -1.98
N THR A 93 -35.55 -5.33 -1.98
CA THR A 93 -34.93 -5.97 -0.82
C THR A 93 -33.77 -5.13 -0.30
N VAL A 94 -33.50 -5.23 1.00
CA VAL A 94 -32.35 -4.57 1.63
C VAL A 94 -31.04 -5.01 0.96
N HIS A 95 -30.91 -6.29 0.61
CA HIS A 95 -29.74 -6.83 -0.08
C HIS A 95 -29.52 -6.19 -1.46
N HIS A 96 -30.58 -6.03 -2.27
CA HIS A 96 -30.46 -5.36 -3.57
C HIS A 96 -30.14 -3.87 -3.41
N SER A 97 -30.69 -3.22 -2.38
CA SER A 97 -30.41 -1.82 -2.07
C SER A 97 -28.94 -1.61 -1.69
N ILE A 98 -28.36 -2.50 -0.88
CA ILE A 98 -26.92 -2.47 -0.54
C ILE A 98 -26.06 -2.63 -1.80
N LEU A 99 -26.36 -3.62 -2.64
CA LEU A 99 -25.62 -3.83 -3.89
C LEU A 99 -25.73 -2.61 -4.82
N ARG A 100 -26.89 -1.97 -4.87
CA ARG A 100 -27.10 -0.78 -5.69
C ARG A 100 -26.34 0.43 -5.16
N VAL A 101 -26.27 0.62 -3.84
CA VAL A 101 -25.43 1.66 -3.23
C VAL A 101 -23.94 1.39 -3.44
N LEU A 102 -23.50 0.12 -3.38
CA LEU A 102 -22.12 -0.25 -3.72
C LEU A 102 -21.80 0.01 -5.21
N ALA A 103 -22.75 -0.22 -6.12
CA ALA A 103 -22.59 0.15 -7.53
C ALA A 103 -22.53 1.68 -7.72
N MET A 104 -23.38 2.43 -7.02
CA MET A 104 -23.34 3.90 -7.01
C MET A 104 -22.03 4.45 -6.45
N MET A 105 -21.44 3.78 -5.46
CA MET A 105 -20.11 4.10 -4.94
C MET A 105 -19.03 3.95 -6.01
N ILE A 106 -19.13 2.94 -6.88
CA ILE A 106 -18.24 2.76 -8.05
C ILE A 106 -18.40 3.89 -9.09
N GLY A 107 -19.48 4.66 -9.00
CA GLY A 107 -19.85 5.72 -9.94
C GLY A 107 -20.87 5.26 -10.98
N GLU A 108 -21.39 4.04 -10.87
CA GLU A 108 -22.48 3.56 -11.72
C GLU A 108 -23.80 4.12 -11.20
N LEU A 109 -24.25 5.22 -11.80
CA LEU A 109 -25.45 5.92 -11.37
C LEU A 109 -26.40 6.14 -12.56
N ASP A 110 -27.40 5.26 -12.66
CA ASP A 110 -28.42 5.33 -13.70
C ASP A 110 -29.60 6.23 -13.27
N LEU A 111 -29.39 7.55 -13.30
CA LEU A 111 -30.44 8.55 -12.99
C LEU A 111 -31.63 8.46 -13.92
N GLY A 112 -31.42 8.10 -15.18
CA GLY A 112 -32.45 8.06 -16.21
C GLY A 112 -33.53 7.04 -15.85
N ALA A 113 -33.14 5.76 -15.78
CA ALA A 113 -34.09 4.69 -15.53
C ALA A 113 -34.54 4.62 -14.06
N THR A 114 -33.64 4.97 -13.13
CA THR A 114 -33.90 4.80 -11.68
C THR A 114 -34.66 5.98 -11.09
N PHE A 115 -34.43 7.20 -11.59
CA PHE A 115 -35.02 8.41 -11.02
C PHE A 115 -36.00 9.08 -12.00
N ILE A 116 -35.56 9.48 -13.20
CA ILE A 116 -36.35 10.28 -14.14
C ILE A 116 -37.57 9.51 -14.66
N ASP A 117 -37.39 8.27 -15.11
CA ASP A 117 -38.48 7.43 -15.62
C ASP A 117 -39.43 6.97 -14.50
N SER A 118 -38.97 7.00 -13.25
CA SER A 118 -39.77 6.61 -12.09
C SER A 118 -40.71 7.72 -11.59
N ILE A 119 -40.48 8.98 -11.98
CA ILE A 119 -41.32 10.13 -11.59
C ILE A 119 -42.69 9.99 -12.27
N GLY A 120 -43.73 9.84 -11.46
CA GLY A 120 -45.11 9.72 -11.95
C GLY A 120 -45.51 8.31 -12.43
N GLN A 121 -44.59 7.35 -12.47
CA GLN A 121 -44.94 5.94 -12.72
C GLN A 121 -45.45 5.25 -11.46
N ARG A 122 -46.54 4.49 -11.62
CA ARG A 122 -47.09 3.62 -10.58
C ARG A 122 -46.62 2.18 -10.78
N SER A 123 -46.44 1.46 -9.68
CA SER A 123 -46.08 0.05 -9.66
C SER A 123 -47.23 -0.78 -10.24
N ASP A 124 -46.92 -1.68 -11.19
CA ASP A 124 -47.90 -2.51 -11.90
C ASP A 124 -48.61 -3.51 -10.97
N LYS A 125 -48.01 -3.82 -9.82
CA LYS A 125 -48.54 -4.76 -8.83
C LYS A 125 -49.47 -4.13 -7.80
N ASN A 126 -49.12 -2.94 -7.28
CA ASN A 126 -49.80 -2.34 -6.14
C ASN A 126 -50.43 -0.97 -6.44
N GLN A 127 -50.28 -0.42 -7.66
CA GLN A 127 -50.67 0.96 -8.03
C GLN A 127 -50.06 2.07 -7.16
N ASN A 128 -49.14 1.74 -6.24
CA ASN A 128 -48.40 2.70 -5.44
C ASN A 128 -47.43 3.50 -6.32
N PRO A 129 -47.23 4.80 -6.05
CA PRO A 129 -46.20 5.58 -6.75
C PRO A 129 -44.81 4.97 -6.48
N LYS A 130 -44.04 4.70 -7.56
CA LYS A 130 -42.68 4.12 -7.44
C LYS A 130 -41.72 5.04 -6.69
N ASN A 131 -42.03 6.33 -6.65
CA ASN A 131 -41.32 7.35 -5.89
C ASN A 131 -42.36 8.20 -5.12
N PRO A 132 -42.63 7.91 -3.85
CA PRO A 132 -43.63 8.64 -3.07
C PRO A 132 -43.20 10.08 -2.75
N PHE A 133 -41.90 10.38 -2.72
CA PHE A 133 -41.35 11.70 -2.36
C PHE A 133 -40.22 12.13 -3.32
N PRO A 134 -40.55 12.65 -4.52
CA PRO A 134 -39.55 12.95 -5.56
C PRO A 134 -38.55 14.03 -5.17
N GLU A 135 -38.97 15.07 -4.43
CA GLU A 135 -38.08 16.15 -3.98
C GLU A 135 -37.05 15.66 -2.95
N VAL A 136 -37.50 14.89 -1.97
CA VAL A 136 -36.64 14.29 -0.93
C VAL A 136 -35.69 13.27 -1.57
N ALA A 137 -36.19 12.49 -2.54
CA ALA A 137 -35.39 11.53 -3.27
C ALA A 137 -34.27 12.17 -4.08
N PHE A 138 -34.54 13.30 -4.74
CA PHE A 138 -33.50 14.07 -5.43
C PHE A 138 -32.41 14.53 -4.46
N LEU A 139 -32.80 15.05 -3.29
CA LEU A 139 -31.86 15.52 -2.27
C LEU A 139 -30.95 14.40 -1.78
N PHE A 140 -31.50 13.23 -1.43
CA PHE A 140 -30.71 12.10 -0.96
C PHE A 140 -29.82 11.49 -2.05
N ILE A 141 -30.27 11.47 -3.31
CA ILE A 141 -29.42 11.05 -4.44
C ILE A 141 -28.27 12.04 -4.63
N PHE A 142 -28.53 13.34 -4.59
CA PHE A 142 -27.49 14.36 -4.71
C PHE A 142 -26.47 14.27 -3.56
N LEU A 143 -26.95 14.09 -2.33
CA LEU A 143 -26.09 13.88 -1.15
C LEU A 143 -25.26 12.60 -1.27
N CYS A 144 -25.87 11.50 -1.72
CA CYS A 144 -25.21 10.24 -1.98
C CYS A 144 -24.11 10.39 -3.04
N LEU A 145 -24.36 11.13 -4.12
CA LEU A 145 -23.39 11.37 -5.19
C LEU A 145 -22.16 12.11 -4.66
N ILE A 146 -22.37 13.19 -3.89
CA ILE A 146 -21.25 13.96 -3.31
C ILE A 146 -20.47 13.12 -2.29
N LEU A 147 -21.16 12.45 -1.37
CA LEU A 147 -20.52 11.74 -0.27
C LEU A 147 -19.91 10.39 -0.68
N LEU A 148 -20.68 9.52 -1.37
CA LEU A 148 -20.24 8.17 -1.71
C LEU A 148 -19.52 8.09 -3.05
N THR A 149 -19.91 8.87 -4.06
CA THR A 149 -19.28 8.77 -5.39
C THR A 149 -18.09 9.70 -5.52
N VAL A 150 -18.17 10.95 -5.03
CA VAL A 150 -17.07 11.92 -5.19
C VAL A 150 -16.10 11.86 -4.01
N ALA A 151 -16.57 12.07 -2.78
CA ALA A 151 -15.68 12.15 -1.62
C ALA A 151 -15.00 10.82 -1.31
N LEU A 152 -15.77 9.72 -1.28
CA LEU A 152 -15.21 8.40 -0.96
C LEU A 152 -14.28 7.88 -2.06
N MET A 153 -14.60 8.04 -3.35
CA MET A 153 -13.66 7.65 -4.42
C MET A 153 -12.37 8.45 -4.40
N ASN A 154 -12.46 9.76 -4.22
CA ASN A 154 -11.27 10.60 -4.13
C ASN A 154 -10.44 10.27 -2.89
N LEU A 155 -11.07 9.87 -1.78
CA LEU A 155 -10.37 9.40 -0.59
C LEU A 155 -9.67 8.06 -0.85
N LEU A 156 -10.34 7.09 -1.47
CA LEU A 156 -9.72 5.79 -1.78
C LEU A 156 -8.55 5.94 -2.75
N VAL A 157 -8.73 6.73 -3.80
CA VAL A 157 -7.67 7.02 -4.76
C VAL A 157 -6.55 7.82 -4.08
N GLY A 158 -6.88 8.80 -3.24
CA GLY A 158 -5.91 9.62 -2.52
C GLY A 158 -5.06 8.81 -1.54
N LEU A 159 -5.67 7.91 -0.77
CA LEU A 159 -4.96 6.99 0.12
C LEU A 159 -4.14 5.97 -0.67
N ALA A 160 -4.72 5.36 -1.70
CA ALA A 160 -4.00 4.40 -2.53
C ALA A 160 -2.78 5.04 -3.18
N VAL A 161 -2.91 6.24 -3.76
CA VAL A 161 -1.83 6.97 -4.42
C VAL A 161 -0.79 7.45 -3.40
N GLY A 162 -1.21 8.02 -2.28
CA GLY A 162 -0.33 8.49 -1.21
C GLY A 162 0.52 7.38 -0.61
N ASP A 163 -0.05 6.18 -0.46
CA ASP A 163 0.66 5.04 0.12
C ASP A 163 1.38 4.17 -0.93
N THR A 164 1.19 4.40 -2.25
CA THR A 164 1.78 3.51 -3.27
C THR A 164 3.31 3.43 -3.20
N GLU A 165 4.01 4.51 -2.85
CA GLU A 165 5.48 4.50 -2.83
C GLU A 165 6.05 3.67 -1.67
N THR A 166 5.50 3.83 -0.48
CA THR A 166 5.89 3.05 0.72
C THR A 166 5.49 1.59 0.56
N MET A 167 4.28 1.32 0.03
CA MET A 167 3.83 -0.04 -0.28
C MET A 167 4.68 -0.72 -1.35
N LYS A 168 5.16 0.00 -2.37
CA LYS A 168 6.06 -0.56 -3.38
C LYS A 168 7.39 -1.02 -2.78
N LYS A 169 7.98 -0.22 -1.89
CA LYS A 169 9.22 -0.59 -1.18
C LYS A 169 8.99 -1.83 -0.31
N PHE A 170 7.95 -1.79 0.52
CA PHE A 170 7.59 -2.92 1.39
C PHE A 170 7.29 -4.20 0.59
N ALA A 171 6.55 -4.11 -0.50
CA ALA A 171 6.25 -5.24 -1.39
C ALA A 171 7.51 -5.81 -2.04
N THR A 172 8.49 -4.97 -2.37
CA THR A 172 9.77 -5.40 -2.96
C THR A 172 10.59 -6.20 -1.95
N ILE A 173 10.71 -5.72 -0.72
CA ILE A 173 11.41 -6.42 0.38
C ILE A 173 10.71 -7.75 0.68
N LYS A 174 9.38 -7.72 0.85
CA LYS A 174 8.58 -8.93 1.10
C LYS A 174 8.69 -9.95 -0.03
N ARG A 175 8.77 -9.50 -1.28
CA ARG A 175 9.02 -10.37 -2.44
C ARG A 175 10.41 -11.01 -2.39
N LEU A 176 11.46 -10.24 -2.05
CA LEU A 176 12.82 -10.76 -1.92
C LEU A 176 12.92 -11.80 -0.80
N ALA A 177 12.31 -11.52 0.36
CA ALA A 177 12.22 -12.49 1.45
C ALA A 177 11.55 -13.80 1.02
N LEU A 178 10.40 -13.71 0.32
CA LEU A 178 9.72 -14.90 -0.23
C LEU A 178 10.58 -15.68 -1.24
N GLN A 179 11.46 -15.00 -1.98
CA GLN A 179 12.36 -15.65 -2.93
C GLN A 179 13.50 -16.37 -2.22
N ILE A 180 14.07 -15.77 -1.18
CA ILE A 180 15.12 -16.36 -0.35
C ILE A 180 14.59 -17.59 0.37
N GLU A 181 13.44 -17.47 1.03
CA GLU A 181 12.77 -18.57 1.73
C GLU A 181 12.49 -19.75 0.78
N TYR A 182 12.02 -19.45 -0.44
CA TYR A 182 11.81 -20.49 -1.44
C TYR A 182 13.12 -21.16 -1.87
N HIS A 183 14.21 -20.40 -2.00
CA HIS A 183 15.51 -20.95 -2.35
C HIS A 183 16.07 -21.84 -1.22
N ILE A 184 15.87 -21.45 0.04
CA ILE A 184 16.23 -22.25 1.22
C ILE A 184 15.43 -23.57 1.22
N GLN A 185 14.10 -23.51 1.03
CA GLN A 185 13.26 -24.71 0.97
C GLN A 185 13.67 -25.67 -0.14
N ILE A 186 14.09 -25.16 -1.31
CA ILE A 186 14.62 -25.99 -2.40
C ILE A 186 15.96 -26.61 -2.01
N ASP A 187 16.86 -25.83 -1.41
CA ASP A 187 18.19 -26.30 -1.00
C ASP A 187 18.08 -27.43 0.03
N GLU A 188 17.19 -27.28 1.02
CA GLU A 188 16.87 -28.31 2.01
C GLU A 188 16.22 -29.55 1.37
N SER A 189 15.32 -29.35 0.41
CA SER A 189 14.63 -30.46 -0.28
C SER A 189 15.55 -31.25 -1.21
N CYS A 190 16.56 -30.60 -1.81
CA CYS A 190 17.39 -31.16 -2.88
C CYS A 190 18.90 -30.85 -2.73
N PRO A 191 19.56 -31.34 -1.65
CA PRO A 191 20.97 -31.01 -1.36
C PRO A 191 21.96 -31.56 -2.39
N PHE A 192 21.57 -32.59 -3.15
CA PHE A 192 22.41 -33.16 -4.21
C PHE A 192 22.50 -32.26 -5.45
N ILE A 193 21.39 -31.60 -5.80
CA ILE A 193 21.32 -30.72 -6.98
C ILE A 193 21.99 -29.39 -6.66
N SER A 194 21.77 -28.85 -5.46
CA SER A 194 22.40 -27.61 -5.04
C SER A 194 23.91 -27.75 -4.93
N ARG A 195 24.43 -28.83 -4.32
CA ARG A 195 25.88 -29.10 -4.29
C ARG A 195 26.49 -29.28 -5.67
N ALA A 196 25.77 -29.87 -6.61
CA ALA A 196 26.24 -30.04 -7.99
C ALA A 196 26.21 -28.73 -8.81
N ALA A 197 25.26 -27.84 -8.53
CA ALA A 197 25.10 -26.54 -9.19
C ALA A 197 25.83 -25.40 -8.48
N TYR A 198 26.32 -25.62 -7.25
CA TYR A 198 26.98 -24.63 -6.43
C TYR A 198 28.32 -24.24 -7.07
N GLN A 199 28.46 -22.98 -7.41
CA GLN A 199 29.70 -22.41 -7.94
C GLN A 199 30.10 -21.21 -7.09
N MET A 200 31.17 -21.36 -6.32
CA MET A 200 31.65 -20.36 -5.35
C MET A 200 32.08 -19.03 -6.02
N VAL A 201 32.47 -19.07 -7.29
CA VAL A 201 32.92 -17.89 -8.06
C VAL A 201 32.23 -17.86 -9.41
N TYR A 202 31.41 -16.83 -9.63
CA TYR A 202 30.77 -16.57 -10.92
C TYR A 202 31.73 -15.80 -11.83
N VAL A 203 32.19 -16.43 -12.92
CA VAL A 203 33.04 -15.79 -13.94
C VAL A 203 32.17 -15.40 -15.12
N GLU A 204 31.86 -14.12 -15.23
CA GLU A 204 31.11 -13.57 -16.36
C GLU A 204 31.95 -13.66 -17.64
N LYS A 205 31.48 -14.44 -18.62
CA LYS A 205 32.16 -14.61 -19.92
C LYS A 205 31.42 -13.78 -20.97
N PRO A 206 32.01 -12.69 -21.49
CA PRO A 206 31.29 -11.66 -22.25
C PRO A 206 30.74 -12.08 -23.63
N ASN A 207 30.93 -13.33 -24.08
CA ASN A 207 30.51 -13.73 -25.43
C ASN A 207 30.02 -15.19 -25.56
N LYS A 208 29.53 -15.81 -24.47
CA LYS A 208 28.85 -17.12 -24.53
C LYS A 208 27.37 -16.99 -24.23
N LEU A 209 26.67 -16.19 -25.02
CA LEU A 209 25.22 -16.00 -24.87
C LEU A 209 24.48 -17.10 -25.62
N SER A 210 23.89 -18.03 -24.88
CA SER A 210 22.98 -19.05 -25.42
C SER A 210 21.75 -18.38 -26.06
N ARG A 211 21.11 -19.02 -27.05
CA ARG A 211 19.87 -18.51 -27.67
C ARG A 211 18.78 -18.22 -26.62
N PHE A 212 18.75 -19.00 -25.54
CA PHE A 212 17.85 -18.78 -24.39
C PHE A 212 18.17 -17.48 -23.63
N HIS A 213 19.45 -17.11 -23.53
CA HIS A 213 19.87 -15.86 -22.90
C HIS A 213 19.42 -14.65 -23.72
N ARG A 214 19.50 -14.72 -25.06
CA ARG A 214 18.93 -13.68 -25.94
C ARG A 214 17.40 -13.54 -25.81
N VAL A 215 16.67 -14.66 -25.67
CA VAL A 215 15.21 -14.62 -25.46
C VAL A 215 14.89 -14.06 -24.07
N MET A 216 15.66 -14.44 -23.04
CA MET A 216 15.52 -13.93 -21.69
C MET A 216 15.87 -12.44 -21.59
N GLU A 217 16.94 -11.98 -22.26
CA GLU A 217 17.30 -10.56 -22.39
C GLU A 217 16.22 -9.78 -23.13
N TRP A 218 15.66 -10.34 -24.22
CA TRP A 218 14.56 -9.70 -24.94
C TRP A 218 13.30 -9.59 -24.08
N LEU A 219 12.93 -10.65 -23.35
CA LEU A 219 11.84 -10.63 -22.38
C LEU A 219 12.12 -9.62 -21.27
N GLN A 220 13.33 -9.65 -20.70
CA GLN A 220 13.74 -8.70 -19.67
C GLN A 220 13.71 -7.26 -20.17
N ALA A 221 14.17 -6.96 -21.39
CA ALA A 221 14.11 -5.61 -21.94
C ALA A 221 12.65 -5.14 -22.09
N ARG A 222 11.78 -6.00 -22.64
CA ARG A 222 10.34 -5.74 -22.80
C ARG A 222 9.60 -5.54 -21.48
N PHE A 223 9.95 -6.32 -20.46
CA PHE A 223 9.31 -6.25 -19.15
C PHE A 223 10.03 -5.33 -18.17
N ALA A 224 11.28 -4.93 -18.39
CA ALA A 224 11.97 -3.90 -17.61
C ALA A 224 11.45 -2.50 -17.97
N GLU A 225 11.01 -2.32 -19.22
CA GLU A 225 10.34 -1.10 -19.69
C GLU A 225 8.89 -0.99 -19.20
N ALA A 226 8.23 -2.13 -18.91
CA ALA A 226 6.88 -2.18 -18.37
C ALA A 226 6.84 -2.27 -16.84
N SER A 227 7.73 -3.05 -16.22
CA SER A 227 7.93 -3.13 -14.77
C SER A 227 8.09 -1.71 -14.24
N PRO A 228 7.36 -1.29 -13.18
CA PRO A 228 7.90 -0.21 -12.37
C PRO A 228 9.31 -0.68 -12.06
N GLU A 229 10.29 0.13 -12.48
CA GLU A 229 11.71 -0.19 -12.33
C GLU A 229 11.86 -0.95 -11.02
N PRO A 230 12.41 -2.18 -10.99
CA PRO A 230 12.96 -2.64 -9.73
C PRO A 230 13.82 -1.47 -9.30
N PHE A 231 13.41 -0.82 -8.22
CA PHE A 231 14.04 0.36 -7.68
C PHE A 231 15.51 0.03 -7.80
N THR A 232 16.24 0.75 -8.66
CA THR A 232 17.68 0.68 -8.65
C THR A 232 18.03 1.28 -7.30
N GLU A 233 17.87 0.47 -6.25
CA GLU A 233 18.22 0.82 -4.88
C GLU A 233 19.67 1.28 -4.95
N ASP A 234 20.53 0.55 -5.66
CA ASP A 234 21.92 0.93 -5.88
C ASP A 234 22.14 2.24 -6.65
N THR A 235 21.15 2.84 -7.31
CA THR A 235 21.34 4.15 -7.99
C THR A 235 20.63 5.26 -7.23
N LYS A 236 19.35 5.11 -6.89
CA LYS A 236 18.59 6.16 -6.17
C LYS A 236 18.90 6.20 -4.68
N THR A 237 19.14 5.07 -4.00
CA THR A 237 19.59 5.09 -2.59
C THR A 237 21.05 5.52 -2.49
N THR A 238 21.88 5.19 -3.49
CA THR A 238 23.25 5.69 -3.57
C THR A 238 23.28 7.19 -3.87
N GLU A 239 22.40 7.71 -4.74
CA GLU A 239 22.25 9.16 -4.96
C GLU A 239 21.74 9.88 -3.70
N LEU A 240 20.75 9.31 -3.00
CA LEU A 240 20.26 9.85 -1.72
C LEU A 240 21.33 9.80 -0.63
N ALA A 241 22.08 8.70 -0.52
CA ALA A 241 23.17 8.55 0.44
C ALA A 241 24.32 9.51 0.11
N ASN A 242 24.67 9.67 -1.17
CA ASN A 242 25.64 10.64 -1.64
C ASN A 242 25.19 12.07 -1.32
N LEU A 243 23.90 12.41 -1.54
CA LEU A 243 23.33 13.71 -1.18
C LEU A 243 23.33 13.93 0.34
N GLN A 244 23.01 12.91 1.14
CA GLN A 244 23.12 12.98 2.60
C GLN A 244 24.57 13.17 3.05
N GLU A 245 25.53 12.52 2.39
CA GLU A 245 26.95 12.69 2.68
C GLU A 245 27.44 14.10 2.29
N GLU A 246 27.00 14.63 1.14
CA GLU A 246 27.30 15.99 0.69
C GLU A 246 26.70 17.04 1.62
N THR A 247 25.46 16.87 2.06
CA THR A 247 24.82 17.77 3.05
C THR A 247 25.54 17.70 4.40
N MET A 248 25.97 16.53 4.84
CA MET A 248 26.77 16.39 6.08
C MET A 248 28.15 17.06 5.95
N LYS A 249 28.81 16.92 4.80
CA LYS A 249 30.08 17.62 4.49
C LYS A 249 29.88 19.14 4.48
N ASN A 250 28.80 19.62 3.87
CA ASN A 250 28.47 21.05 3.84
C ASN A 250 28.13 21.58 5.25
N LYS A 251 27.37 20.84 6.07
CA LYS A 251 27.08 21.20 7.48
C LYS A 251 28.39 21.34 8.29
N LYS A 252 29.34 20.42 8.12
CA LYS A 252 30.67 20.50 8.76
C LYS A 252 31.47 21.73 8.31
N ARG A 253 31.46 22.05 7.01
CA ARG A 253 32.14 23.23 6.46
C ARG A 253 31.56 24.52 7.04
N ILE A 254 30.23 24.65 7.11
CA ILE A 254 29.55 25.82 7.67
C ILE A 254 29.92 25.98 9.15
N LYS A 255 29.90 24.89 9.94
CA LYS A 255 30.30 24.94 11.36
C LYS A 255 31.76 25.42 11.53
N SER A 256 32.67 24.96 10.66
CA SER A 256 34.06 25.42 10.71
C SER A 256 34.24 26.89 10.29
N MET A 257 33.47 27.35 9.30
CA MET A 257 33.48 28.77 8.88
C MET A 257 32.90 29.67 9.97
N MET A 258 31.85 29.22 10.66
CA MET A 258 31.25 29.96 11.78
C MET A 258 32.24 30.11 12.94
N ALA A 259 32.97 29.05 13.30
CA ALA A 259 34.00 29.12 14.33
C ALA A 259 35.17 30.04 13.94
N MET A 260 35.58 30.03 12.68
CA MET A 260 36.63 30.95 12.18
C MET A 260 36.16 32.41 12.17
N LEU A 261 34.90 32.65 11.80
CA LEU A 261 34.29 34.00 11.83
C LEU A 261 34.21 34.54 13.26
N GLU A 262 33.82 33.70 14.22
CA GLU A 262 33.77 34.07 15.63
C GLU A 262 35.17 34.40 16.18
N ALA A 263 36.19 33.64 15.80
CA ALA A 263 37.58 33.93 16.17
C ALA A 263 38.08 35.26 15.57
N GLN A 264 37.73 35.57 14.31
CA GLN A 264 38.04 36.87 13.71
C GLN A 264 37.30 38.01 14.41
N ASN A 265 36.02 37.83 14.74
CA ASN A 265 35.24 38.84 15.42
C ASN A 265 35.84 39.17 16.79
N ARG A 266 36.23 38.15 17.57
CA ARG A 266 36.94 38.32 18.85
C ARG A 266 38.27 39.09 18.72
N LEU A 267 39.01 38.88 17.64
CA LEU A 267 40.26 39.62 17.38
C LEU A 267 39.99 41.08 17.03
N LEU A 268 38.99 41.34 16.18
CA LEU A 268 38.56 42.70 15.83
C LEU A 268 38.08 43.47 17.07
N THR A 269 37.30 42.83 17.93
CA THR A 269 36.87 43.39 19.21
C THR A 269 38.05 43.76 20.09
N ARG A 270 39.06 42.90 20.20
CA ARG A 270 40.28 43.22 20.98
C ARG A 270 41.12 44.32 20.36
N LEU A 271 41.19 44.41 19.03
CA LEU A 271 41.89 45.49 18.33
C LEU A 271 41.16 46.83 18.50
N ALA A 272 39.83 46.84 18.43
CA ALA A 272 39.02 48.03 18.65
C ALA A 272 39.23 48.59 20.07
N LEU A 273 39.18 47.72 21.09
CA LEU A 273 39.41 48.10 22.49
C LEU A 273 40.83 48.61 22.78
N THR A 274 41.83 48.18 22.00
CA THR A 274 43.21 48.68 22.15
C THR A 274 43.46 49.98 21.42
N ILE A 275 42.68 50.31 20.38
CA ILE A 275 42.75 51.57 19.63
C ILE A 275 41.95 52.68 20.33
N ASP A 276 40.79 52.36 20.92
CA ASP A 276 39.96 53.31 21.67
C ASP A 276 39.48 52.68 23.00
N PRO A 277 40.09 53.04 24.15
CA PRO A 277 39.70 52.49 25.45
C PRO A 277 38.35 53.01 25.97
N GLY A 278 37.69 53.95 25.26
CA GLY A 278 36.31 54.40 25.55
C GLY A 278 35.22 53.74 24.70
N PHE A 279 35.58 52.75 23.87
CA PHE A 279 34.66 52.12 22.93
C PHE A 279 33.75 51.08 23.63
N GLU A 280 32.48 51.42 23.81
CA GLU A 280 31.43 50.47 24.25
C GLU A 280 30.90 49.66 23.06
N LEU A 281 31.04 48.33 23.14
CA LEU A 281 30.43 47.41 22.18
C LEU A 281 28.94 47.23 22.51
N PRO A 282 28.07 47.04 21.50
CA PRO A 282 26.71 46.56 21.77
C PRO A 282 26.79 45.21 22.47
N GLU A 283 26.11 45.06 23.61
CA GLU A 283 26.06 43.80 24.36
C GLU A 283 25.57 42.65 23.46
N ASP A 284 26.26 41.52 23.55
CA ASP A 284 26.05 40.32 22.75
C ASP A 284 24.62 39.74 22.89
N GLU A 285 23.73 40.07 21.95
CA GLU A 285 22.44 39.36 21.79
C GLU A 285 22.59 38.02 21.03
N GLU A 286 23.78 37.70 20.48
CA GLU A 286 23.97 36.55 19.60
C GLU A 286 24.32 35.22 20.30
N THR A 287 24.81 35.24 21.55
CA THR A 287 25.15 34.00 22.27
C THR A 287 23.92 33.16 22.61
N ARG A 288 22.70 33.72 22.48
CA ARG A 288 21.45 32.99 22.70
C ARG A 288 21.02 32.16 21.48
N ARG A 289 21.46 32.48 20.25
CA ARG A 289 21.07 31.72 19.03
C ARG A 289 21.86 30.44 18.82
N THR A 290 23.09 30.36 19.32
CA THR A 290 23.95 29.18 19.16
C THR A 290 23.57 28.03 20.10
N ASP A 291 23.07 28.34 21.30
CA ASP A 291 22.57 27.30 22.22
C ASP A 291 21.22 26.74 21.79
N ASP A 292 20.33 27.55 21.20
CA ASP A 292 19.05 27.08 20.67
C ASP A 292 19.23 26.10 19.49
N THR A 293 20.31 26.24 18.71
CA THR A 293 20.60 25.34 17.58
C THR A 293 21.20 24.00 18.02
N ASP A 294 22.08 23.97 19.02
CA ASP A 294 22.62 22.72 19.59
C ASP A 294 21.56 21.98 20.44
N ALA A 295 20.63 22.71 21.09
CA ALA A 295 19.47 22.13 21.75
C ALA A 295 18.50 21.49 20.76
N THR A 296 18.24 22.11 19.60
CA THR A 296 17.43 21.47 18.54
C THR A 296 18.13 20.26 17.91
N ASP A 297 19.46 20.28 17.69
CA ASP A 297 20.21 19.14 17.14
C ASP A 297 20.25 17.96 18.14
N ALA A 298 20.30 18.22 19.45
CA ALA A 298 20.19 17.19 20.49
C ALA A 298 18.78 16.60 20.60
N THR A 299 17.75 17.42 20.35
CA THR A 299 16.35 16.97 20.35
C THR A 299 16.03 16.15 19.10
N ASP A 300 16.56 16.53 17.93
CA ASP A 300 16.43 15.77 16.67
C ASP A 300 17.25 14.47 16.70
N ALA A 301 18.47 14.48 17.28
CA ALA A 301 19.25 13.26 17.48
C ALA A 301 18.56 12.30 18.46
N ARG A 302 17.91 12.82 19.52
CA ARG A 302 17.13 12.02 20.47
C ARG A 302 15.85 11.48 19.85
N ASN A 303 15.18 12.25 19.00
CA ASN A 303 14.00 11.80 18.26
C ASN A 303 14.35 10.74 17.20
N GLN A 304 15.48 10.88 16.49
CA GLN A 304 15.99 9.85 15.58
C GLN A 304 16.46 8.59 16.29
N ALA A 305 17.07 8.71 17.48
CA ALA A 305 17.43 7.56 18.31
C ALA A 305 16.18 6.86 18.87
N SER A 306 15.17 7.62 19.30
CA SER A 306 13.90 7.07 19.80
C SER A 306 13.04 6.42 18.70
N LEU A 307 13.14 6.91 17.46
CA LEU A 307 12.53 6.28 16.27
C LEU A 307 13.25 4.97 15.92
N LYS A 308 14.59 4.93 16.01
CA LYS A 308 15.36 3.69 15.83
C LYS A 308 15.12 2.67 16.95
N GLU A 309 15.06 3.09 18.22
CA GLU A 309 14.70 2.21 19.34
C GLU A 309 13.24 1.73 19.25
N SER A 310 12.31 2.53 18.72
CA SER A 310 10.93 2.07 18.48
C SER A 310 10.83 1.09 17.31
N GLU A 311 11.70 1.19 16.30
CA GLU A 311 11.83 0.19 15.24
C GLU A 311 12.53 -1.09 15.74
N GLU A 312 13.50 -1.00 16.65
CA GLU A 312 14.18 -2.16 17.26
C GLU A 312 13.30 -2.89 18.30
N HIS A 313 12.55 -2.16 19.13
CA HIS A 313 11.69 -2.77 20.15
C HIS A 313 10.40 -3.38 19.55
N ALA A 314 9.95 -2.89 18.38
CA ALA A 314 8.90 -3.54 17.61
C ALA A 314 9.37 -4.85 16.95
N ASP A 315 10.68 -5.03 16.73
CA ASP A 315 11.28 -6.26 16.22
C ASP A 315 11.41 -7.31 17.35
N ASP A 316 11.86 -6.91 18.55
CA ASP A 316 12.05 -7.81 19.69
C ASP A 316 10.74 -8.30 20.36
N THR A 317 9.68 -7.47 20.40
CA THR A 317 8.40 -7.90 21.02
C THR A 317 7.68 -8.98 20.19
N SER A 318 8.08 -9.18 18.92
CA SER A 318 7.57 -10.26 18.07
C SER A 318 8.24 -11.62 18.30
N VAL A 319 9.35 -11.67 19.05
CA VAL A 319 10.16 -12.88 19.22
C VAL A 319 9.89 -13.58 20.57
N GLU A 320 9.27 -12.91 21.55
CA GLU A 320 9.12 -13.44 22.92
C GLU A 320 7.73 -14.03 23.28
N PHE A 321 6.83 -14.30 22.31
CA PHE A 321 5.53 -14.98 22.59
C PHE A 321 5.46 -16.44 22.09
N THR A 322 6.60 -17.10 21.90
CA THR A 322 6.64 -18.56 21.63
C THR A 322 7.70 -19.21 22.51
N GLY A 323 7.37 -19.41 23.78
CA GLY A 323 8.28 -20.05 24.72
C GLY A 323 7.71 -20.22 26.12
N GLU A 324 6.53 -20.85 26.24
CA GLU A 324 6.16 -21.83 27.29
C GLU A 324 4.91 -22.63 26.85
#